data_AF-A0A2H0INY7-F1
#
_entry.id   AF-A0A2H0INY7-F1
#
_cell.length_a   1.000
_cell.length_b   1.000
_cell.length_c   1.000
_cell.angle_alpha   90.00
_cell.angle_beta   90.00
_cell.angle_gamma   90.00
#
_symmetry.space_group_name_H-M   'P 1'
#
loop_
_entity.id
_entity.type
_entity.pdbx_description
1 polymer ?
#
loop_
_entity_poly.entity_id
_entity_poly.type
_entity_poly.pdbx_seq_one_letter_code
_entity_poly.pdbx_strand_id
1 'polypeptide(L)'
;MKKLFLILMISLSVWSCKEEELPVNNCIQVKLVVELCGQAILQVMDPAYYGIAEDSWQKANGDVLTHVFSTNLACQPIPYPADSSVFYVKLESQMPQTLASCIVCKALLAHTPSTFHYVSIQTNCATDAQPFD
;
A
#
# COMPACT_ATOMS: atom_id res chain seq x y z
N MET A 1 37.53 -25.79 39.80
CA MET A 1 36.06 -25.89 39.86
C MET A 1 35.54 -24.71 39.03
N LYS A 2 35.44 -24.80 37.69
CA LYS A 2 34.37 -25.41 36.87
C LYS A 2 32.98 -25.03 37.35
N LYS A 3 32.23 -24.33 36.47
CA LYS A 3 30.79 -24.06 36.45
C LYS A 3 30.33 -22.70 37.04
N LEU A 4 30.57 -21.61 36.31
CA LEU A 4 29.76 -20.38 36.49
C LEU A 4 29.70 -19.55 35.19
N PHE A 5 29.39 -20.20 34.07
CA PHE A 5 29.41 -19.56 32.74
C PHE A 5 28.19 -19.95 31.88
N LEU A 6 26.99 -20.02 32.48
CA LEU A 6 25.84 -20.65 31.78
C LEU A 6 24.45 -20.09 32.12
N ILE A 7 24.30 -18.80 32.46
CA ILE A 7 22.97 -18.21 32.73
C ILE A 7 22.81 -16.78 32.15
N LEU A 8 23.41 -16.46 31.01
CA LEU A 8 23.23 -15.13 30.41
C LEU A 8 23.30 -15.15 28.89
N MET A 9 22.35 -15.80 28.20
CA MET A 9 22.28 -15.70 26.73
C MET A 9 20.95 -16.24 26.14
N ILE A 10 19.82 -16.14 26.85
CA ILE A 10 18.51 -16.50 26.25
C ILE A 10 17.44 -15.52 26.73
N SER A 11 17.62 -14.25 26.40
CA SER A 11 16.48 -13.34 26.20
C SER A 11 16.32 -13.21 24.69
N LEU A 12 15.76 -14.26 24.08
CA LEU A 12 15.14 -14.13 22.75
C LEU A 12 14.03 -13.11 22.93
N SER A 13 14.33 -11.87 22.54
CA SER A 13 13.32 -10.87 22.24
C SER A 13 12.44 -11.46 21.14
N VAL A 14 11.35 -12.10 21.56
CA VAL A 14 10.19 -12.38 20.73
C VAL A 14 9.61 -11.03 20.33
N TRP A 15 10.25 -10.38 19.36
CA TRP A 15 9.56 -9.45 18.49
C TRP A 15 8.59 -10.31 17.68
N SER A 16 7.42 -10.52 18.26
CA SER A 16 6.23 -10.87 17.52
C SER A 16 5.96 -9.68 16.61
N CYS A 17 6.45 -9.75 15.35
CA CYS A 17 5.93 -8.91 14.29
C CYS A 17 4.43 -9.17 14.24
N LYS A 18 3.65 -8.22 14.77
CA LYS A 18 2.21 -8.29 14.68
C LYS A 18 1.91 -8.09 13.19
N GLU A 19 1.46 -9.15 12.53
CA GLU A 19 0.99 -9.08 11.16
C GLU A 19 -0.27 -8.22 11.22
N GLU A 20 -0.16 -6.95 10.80
CA GLU A 20 -1.32 -6.06 10.74
C GLU A 20 -2.25 -6.60 9.66
N GLU A 21 -3.40 -7.11 10.08
CA GLU A 21 -4.45 -7.52 9.15
C GLU A 21 -4.81 -6.30 8.29
N LEU A 22 -4.68 -6.45 6.98
CA LEU A 22 -5.00 -5.40 6.03
C LEU A 22 -6.46 -4.97 6.25
N PRO A 23 -6.77 -3.67 6.27
CA PRO A 23 -8.13 -3.19 6.42
C PRO A 23 -8.89 -3.31 5.09
N VAL A 24 -9.07 -4.54 4.60
CA VAL A 24 -9.65 -4.88 3.28
C VAL A 24 -11.04 -4.25 3.09
N ASN A 25 -11.77 -3.95 4.17
CA ASN A 25 -13.12 -3.39 4.11
C ASN A 25 -13.18 -1.86 4.19
N ASN A 26 -12.06 -1.17 4.45
CA ASN A 26 -12.07 0.28 4.64
C ASN A 26 -11.59 1.02 3.39
N CYS A 27 -12.26 2.15 3.13
CA CYS A 27 -11.77 3.13 2.18
C CYS A 27 -10.58 3.89 2.74
N ILE A 28 -9.53 4.00 1.93
CA ILE A 28 -8.31 4.71 2.26
C ILE A 28 -8.22 5.94 1.35
N GLN A 29 -7.99 7.10 1.96
CA GLN A 29 -7.71 8.33 1.22
C GLN A 29 -6.29 8.28 0.69
N VAL A 30 -6.15 8.41 -0.63
CA VAL A 30 -4.88 8.36 -1.33
C VAL A 30 -4.76 9.50 -2.33
N LYS A 31 -3.51 9.84 -2.64
CA LYS A 31 -3.14 10.76 -3.71
C LYS A 31 -2.27 10.03 -4.73
N LEU A 32 -2.54 10.24 -6.01
CA LEU A 32 -1.69 9.72 -7.08
C LEU A 32 -0.36 10.49 -7.11
N VAL A 33 0.76 9.75 -7.02
CA VAL A 33 2.11 10.32 -7.15
C VAL A 33 2.58 10.24 -8.60
N VAL A 34 2.49 9.06 -9.20
CA VAL A 34 2.86 8.80 -10.59
C VAL A 34 2.10 7.58 -11.09
N GLU A 35 1.77 7.58 -12.38
CA GLU A 35 1.19 6.45 -13.10
C GLU A 35 1.95 6.22 -14.40
N LEU A 36 2.23 4.96 -14.73
CA LEU A 36 2.75 4.57 -16.02
C LEU A 36 2.17 3.20 -16.41
N CYS A 37 1.38 3.18 -17.49
CA CYS A 37 0.78 1.97 -18.06
C CYS A 37 0.02 1.10 -17.04
N GLY A 38 -0.80 1.74 -16.21
CA GLY A 38 -1.56 1.05 -15.16
C GLY A 38 -0.74 0.69 -13.92
N GLN A 39 0.59 0.84 -13.89
CA GLN A 39 1.33 0.82 -12.62
C GLN A 39 1.25 2.20 -11.99
N ALA A 40 0.97 2.27 -10.70
CA ALA A 40 0.85 3.53 -9.99
C ALA A 40 1.57 3.49 -8.64
N ILE A 41 2.04 4.66 -8.22
CA ILE A 41 2.49 4.91 -6.85
C ILE A 41 1.45 5.82 -6.21
N LEU A 42 0.91 5.36 -5.08
CA LEU A 42 -0.09 6.08 -4.30
C LEU A 42 0.53 6.51 -2.97
N GLN A 43 0.18 7.71 -2.53
CA GLN A 43 0.51 8.23 -1.20
C GLN A 43 -0.73 8.17 -0.32
N VAL A 44 -0.60 7.55 0.86
CA VAL A 44 -1.66 7.51 1.88
C VAL A 44 -1.77 8.88 2.53
N MET A 45 -3.00 9.38 2.63
CA MET A 45 -3.30 10.71 3.19
C MET A 45 -3.86 10.64 4.62
N ASP A 46 -4.36 9.48 5.03
CA ASP A 46 -4.97 9.27 6.34
C ASP A 46 -3.99 8.55 7.29
N PRO A 47 -3.59 9.18 8.41
CA PRO A 47 -2.69 8.60 9.40
C PRO A 47 -3.13 7.25 9.97
N ALA A 48 -4.43 6.97 9.99
CA ALA A 48 -4.94 5.68 10.45
C ALA A 48 -4.46 4.50 9.58
N TYR A 49 -3.98 4.78 8.37
CA TYR A 49 -3.53 3.80 7.40
C TYR A 49 -2.05 3.94 7.02
N TYR A 50 -1.23 4.67 7.78
CA TYR A 50 0.20 4.77 7.44
C TYR A 50 0.95 3.43 7.51
N GLY A 51 0.50 2.48 8.34
CA GLY A 51 1.12 1.16 8.48
C GLY A 51 1.05 0.28 7.23
N ILE A 52 0.17 0.57 6.27
CA ILE A 52 0.08 -0.17 5.01
C ILE A 52 1.05 0.33 3.94
N ALA A 53 1.87 1.35 4.23
CA ALA A 53 2.72 2.02 3.25
C ALA A 53 4.14 2.19 3.79
N GLU A 54 5.10 2.48 2.89
CA GLU A 54 6.49 2.69 3.29
C GLU A 54 6.67 4.06 3.93
N ASP A 55 7.33 4.12 5.09
CA ASP A 55 7.59 5.37 5.81
C ASP A 55 8.47 6.35 5.04
N SER A 56 9.26 5.89 4.07
CA SER A 56 10.15 6.74 3.27
C SER A 56 10.46 6.09 1.94
N TRP A 57 10.28 6.86 0.87
CA TRP A 57 10.59 6.47 -0.49
C TRP A 57 11.15 7.66 -1.28
N GLN A 58 12.23 7.41 -2.02
CA GLN A 58 12.91 8.43 -2.81
C GLN A 58 12.50 8.33 -4.28
N LYS A 59 11.96 9.42 -4.82
CA LYS A 59 11.71 9.59 -6.26
C LYS A 59 13.03 9.64 -7.05
N ALA A 60 12.94 9.38 -8.34
CA ALA A 60 14.06 9.52 -9.26
C ALA A 60 14.66 10.95 -9.33
N ASN A 61 13.89 11.99 -9.00
CA ASN A 61 14.38 13.38 -8.95
C ASN A 61 15.05 13.75 -7.60
N GLY A 62 15.10 12.82 -6.65
CA GLY A 62 15.69 13.02 -5.32
C GLY A 62 14.69 13.42 -4.22
N ASP A 63 13.44 13.76 -4.55
CA ASP A 63 12.42 14.06 -3.55
C ASP A 63 12.12 12.82 -2.69
N VAL A 64 11.96 13.03 -1.38
CA VAL A 64 11.53 11.99 -0.46
C VAL A 64 10.05 12.17 -0.14
N LEU A 65 9.27 11.11 -0.34
CA LEU A 65 7.88 11.02 0.11
C LEU A 65 7.75 9.97 1.21
N THR A 66 6.74 10.12 2.04
CA THR A 66 6.41 9.18 3.11
C THR A 66 5.02 8.58 2.86
N HIS A 67 4.80 7.39 3.41
CA HIS A 67 3.56 6.63 3.35
C HIS A 67 3.10 6.36 1.92
N VAL A 68 4.01 5.84 1.09
CA VAL A 68 3.71 5.45 -0.29
C VAL A 68 3.69 3.93 -0.49
N PHE A 69 2.91 3.47 -1.44
CA PHE A 69 2.91 2.08 -1.88
C PHE A 69 2.66 1.99 -3.39
N SER A 70 3.09 0.88 -3.99
CA SER A 70 2.90 0.56 -5.39
C SER A 70 1.58 -0.19 -5.59
N THR A 71 0.91 0.05 -6.73
CA THR A 71 -0.31 -0.69 -7.10
C THR A 71 -0.47 -0.80 -8.62
N ASN A 72 -1.49 -1.55 -9.05
CA ASN A 72 -1.96 -1.57 -10.42
C ASN A 72 -3.38 -0.98 -10.50
N LEU A 73 -3.57 -0.01 -11.39
CA LEU A 73 -4.84 0.62 -11.75
C LEU A 73 -5.30 0.08 -13.12
N ALA A 74 -6.61 0.09 -13.37
CA ALA A 74 -7.18 -0.48 -14.60
C ALA A 74 -6.83 0.34 -15.87
N CYS A 75 -6.87 -0.30 -17.03
CA CYS A 75 -6.54 0.35 -18.32
C CYS A 75 -7.70 1.15 -18.95
N GLN A 76 -8.89 1.13 -18.35
CA GLN A 76 -10.07 1.83 -18.87
C GLN A 76 -10.08 3.29 -18.39
N PRO A 77 -10.84 4.23 -19.01
CA PRO A 77 -10.91 5.60 -18.52
C PRO A 77 -11.39 5.61 -17.06
N ILE A 78 -10.45 5.82 -16.13
CA ILE A 78 -10.72 5.68 -14.70
C ILE A 78 -11.20 7.03 -14.14
N PRO A 79 -12.24 7.04 -13.30
CA PRO A 79 -12.69 8.23 -12.60
C PRO A 79 -11.79 8.58 -11.39
N TYR A 80 -10.46 8.52 -11.50
CA TYR A 80 -9.61 9.24 -10.53
C TYR A 80 -9.13 10.55 -11.11
N PRO A 81 -8.97 11.57 -10.25
CA PRO A 81 -8.46 12.85 -10.66
C PRO A 81 -7.02 12.77 -11.19
N ALA A 82 -6.80 13.30 -12.40
CA ALA A 82 -5.46 13.48 -12.95
C ALA A 82 -4.69 14.65 -12.28
N ASP A 83 -5.37 15.49 -11.50
CA ASP A 83 -4.85 16.76 -10.97
C ASP A 83 -4.23 16.65 -9.57
N SER A 84 -3.73 15.46 -9.19
CA SER A 84 -3.12 15.19 -7.88
C SER A 84 -4.05 15.41 -6.68
N SER A 85 -5.37 15.47 -6.92
CA SER A 85 -6.35 15.51 -5.83
C SER A 85 -6.54 14.14 -5.18
N VAL A 86 -7.10 14.17 -3.97
CA VAL A 86 -7.27 12.99 -3.13
C VAL A 86 -8.51 12.22 -3.59
N PHE A 87 -8.38 10.89 -3.65
CA PHE A 87 -9.48 9.98 -3.95
C PHE A 87 -9.43 8.76 -3.02
N TYR A 88 -10.42 7.89 -3.12
CA TYR A 88 -10.56 6.73 -2.25
C TYR A 88 -10.26 5.42 -2.95
N VAL A 89 -9.58 4.53 -2.24
CA VAL A 89 -9.32 3.16 -2.67
C VAL A 89 -9.66 2.16 -1.57
N LYS A 90 -10.00 0.93 -1.92
CA LYS A 90 -10.03 -0.22 -1.01
C LYS A 90 -8.90 -1.16 -1.35
N LEU A 91 -8.28 -1.78 -0.35
CA LEU A 91 -7.29 -2.83 -0.57
C LEU A 91 -8.00 -4.12 -0.97
N GLU A 92 -7.42 -4.85 -1.91
CA GLU A 92 -7.94 -6.11 -2.42
C GLU A 92 -6.92 -7.20 -2.12
N SER A 93 -7.39 -8.38 -1.70
CA SER A 93 -6.51 -9.53 -1.45
C SER A 93 -5.96 -10.15 -2.74
N GLN A 94 -6.58 -9.85 -3.87
CA GLN A 94 -6.24 -10.40 -5.18
C GLN A 94 -6.37 -9.33 -6.27
N MET A 95 -5.72 -9.58 -7.41
CA MET A 95 -5.79 -8.70 -8.57
C MET A 95 -7.26 -8.58 -9.04
N PRO A 96 -7.84 -7.36 -9.07
CA PRO A 96 -9.17 -7.16 -9.61
C PRO A 96 -9.26 -7.66 -11.06
N GLN A 97 -10.38 -8.31 -11.41
CA GLN A 97 -10.58 -8.85 -12.76
C GLN A 97 -10.51 -7.76 -13.85
N THR A 98 -10.83 -6.51 -13.50
CA THR A 98 -10.71 -5.33 -14.37
C THR A 98 -9.26 -5.03 -14.77
N LEU A 99 -8.28 -5.47 -13.99
CA LEU A 99 -6.86 -5.35 -14.30
C LEU A 99 -6.36 -6.48 -15.20
N ALA A 100 -7.01 -7.65 -15.22
CA ALA A 100 -6.52 -8.85 -15.91
C ALA A 100 -6.45 -8.68 -17.43
N SER A 101 -7.24 -7.76 -17.99
CA SER A 101 -7.25 -7.40 -19.42
C SER A 101 -6.43 -6.15 -19.75
N CYS A 102 -5.67 -5.62 -18.80
CA CYS A 102 -4.87 -4.40 -18.97
C CYS A 102 -3.55 -4.72 -19.69
N ILE A 103 -3.23 -4.01 -20.78
CA ILE A 103 -1.92 -4.09 -21.42
C ILE A 103 -0.92 -3.39 -20.50
N VAL A 104 -0.36 -4.13 -19.55
CA VAL A 104 0.78 -3.66 -18.77
C VAL A 104 1.96 -3.55 -19.72
N CYS A 105 2.46 -2.33 -19.93
CA CYS A 105 3.66 -2.17 -20.73
C CYS A 105 4.85 -2.79 -19.99
N LYS A 106 5.81 -3.35 -20.72
CA LYS A 106 7.05 -3.90 -20.12
C LYS A 106 7.90 -2.85 -19.39
N ALA A 107 7.57 -1.56 -19.53
CA ALA A 107 8.23 -0.52 -18.79
C ALA A 107 7.77 -0.58 -17.33
N LEU A 108 8.75 -0.70 -16.44
CA LEU A 108 8.53 -0.59 -15.01
C LEU A 108 8.89 0.84 -14.59
N LEU A 109 8.18 1.38 -13.61
CA LEU A 109 8.63 2.57 -12.93
C LEU A 109 9.99 2.26 -12.29
N ALA A 110 11.01 3.05 -12.63
CA ALA A 110 12.30 2.91 -11.95
C ALA A 110 12.11 3.31 -10.49
N HIS A 111 12.71 2.54 -9.57
CA HIS A 111 12.60 2.78 -8.13
C HIS A 111 11.17 2.70 -7.58
N THR A 112 10.38 1.69 -7.90
CA THR A 112 9.08 1.48 -7.23
C THR A 112 9.25 1.21 -5.73
N PRO A 113 8.35 1.70 -4.86
CA PRO A 113 8.19 1.18 -3.51
C PRO A 113 8.10 -0.34 -3.51
N SER A 114 8.76 -0.98 -2.56
CA SER A 114 8.73 -2.43 -2.33
C SER A 114 7.38 -2.92 -1.79
N THR A 115 6.66 -2.09 -1.04
CA THR A 115 5.29 -2.36 -0.61
C THR A 115 4.34 -2.25 -1.79
N PHE A 116 3.62 -3.34 -2.06
CA PHE A 116 2.66 -3.44 -3.15
C PHE A 116 1.31 -3.92 -2.64
N HIS A 117 0.23 -3.24 -3.05
CA HIS A 117 -1.15 -3.66 -2.76
C HIS A 117 -1.99 -3.64 -4.02
N TYR A 118 -2.91 -4.59 -4.15
CA TYR A 118 -3.99 -4.45 -5.13
C TYR A 118 -5.05 -3.53 -4.56
N VAL A 119 -5.60 -2.65 -5.41
CA VAL A 119 -6.64 -1.72 -4.97
C VAL A 119 -7.79 -1.64 -5.96
N SER A 120 -8.96 -1.32 -5.44
CA SER A 120 -10.13 -0.91 -6.22
C SER A 120 -10.52 0.52 -5.88
N ILE A 121 -10.76 1.34 -6.90
CA ILE A 121 -11.10 2.75 -6.70
C ILE A 121 -12.57 2.88 -6.33
N GLN A 122 -12.85 3.72 -5.35
CA GLN A 122 -14.18 3.95 -4.82
C GLN A 122 -14.63 5.37 -5.17
N THR A 123 -15.82 5.50 -5.75
CA THR A 123 -16.44 6.79 -6.06
C THR A 123 -17.10 7.43 -4.84
N ASN A 124 -17.61 6.59 -3.93
CA ASN A 124 -18.21 7.00 -2.68
C ASN A 124 -17.77 6.06 -1.57
N CYS A 125 -17.29 6.63 -0.48
CA CYS A 125 -17.10 5.90 0.77
C CYS A 125 -18.27 6.25 1.66
N ALA A 126 -19.43 5.68 1.36
CA ALA A 126 -20.42 5.50 2.40
C ALA A 126 -19.74 4.58 3.42
N THR A 127 -19.67 5.02 4.68
CA THR A 127 -19.32 4.17 5.80
C THR A 127 -20.31 3.01 5.83
N ASP A 128 -20.02 1.96 5.09
CA ASP A 128 -20.58 0.65 5.33
C ASP A 128 -19.92 0.16 6.63
N ALA A 129 -20.36 0.75 7.74
CA ALA A 129 -20.43 0.04 8.99
C ALA A 129 -21.43 -1.09 8.76
N GLN A 130 -21.01 -2.14 8.05
CA GLN A 130 -21.71 -3.40 8.14
C GLN A 130 -21.45 -3.89 9.56
N PRO A 131 -22.49 -4.00 10.41
CA PRO A 131 -22.32 -4.64 11.70
C PRO A 131 -21.86 -6.07 11.42
N PHE A 132 -20.80 -6.50 12.10
CA PHE A 132 -20.45 -7.90 12.19
C PHE A 132 -21.65 -8.61 12.85
N ASP A 133 -22.39 -9.40 12.09
CA ASP A 133 -23.31 -10.42 12.61
C ASP A 133 -22.53 -11.66 13.06
#